data_AF-A0A1Z8UU66-F1
#
_entry.id   AF-A0A1Z8UU66-F1
#
_cell.length_a   1.000
_cell.length_b   1.000
_cell.length_c   1.000
_cell.angle_alpha   90.00
_cell.angle_beta   90.00
_cell.angle_gamma   90.00
#
_symmetry.space_group_name_H-M   'P 1'
#
loop_
_entity.id
_entity.type
_entity.pdbx_description
1 polymer ?
#
loop_
_entity_poly.entity_id
_entity_poly.type
_entity_poly.pdbx_seq_one_letter_code
_entity_poly.pdbx_strand_id
1 'polypeptide(L)'
;MRQDVLGRTVIKKFKRFNEDSIDAVCEKCDIYSDLVLEAAEYDGRKVTLNDPFRLPTDSKRKFGVYVKNEKGNVVKVQFGDPNMEIKRDDPARRKSFRARHGCDNPGPKWKAKYWSCYQWRAGSRVDN
;
A
#
# COMPACT_ATOMS: atom_id res chain seq x y z
N MET A 1 -27.42 -11.92 30.72
CA MET A 1 -26.38 -11.30 29.86
C MET A 1 -25.08 -12.11 29.81
N ARG A 2 -25.08 -13.38 29.34
CA ARG A 2 -23.84 -14.17 29.18
C ARG A 2 -23.69 -14.86 27.81
N GLN A 3 -24.55 -14.58 26.84
CA GLN A 3 -24.47 -15.16 25.48
C GLN A 3 -23.63 -14.31 24.49
N ASP A 4 -23.36 -13.04 24.78
CA ASP A 4 -22.65 -12.14 23.83
C ASP A 4 -21.12 -12.23 23.87
N VAL A 5 -20.52 -12.82 24.91
CA VAL A 5 -19.05 -12.86 25.08
C VAL A 5 -18.41 -13.92 24.18
N LEU A 6 -19.08 -15.06 23.98
CA LEU A 6 -18.59 -16.14 23.11
C LEU A 6 -18.55 -15.68 21.65
N GLY A 7 -19.63 -15.02 21.19
CA GLY A 7 -19.73 -14.46 19.83
C GLY A 7 -18.67 -13.38 19.56
N ARG A 8 -18.43 -12.47 20.51
CA ARG A 8 -17.35 -11.46 20.39
C ARG A 8 -15.96 -12.10 20.31
N THR A 9 -15.71 -13.19 21.02
CA THR A 9 -14.42 -13.89 21.00
C THR A 9 -14.18 -14.62 19.67
N VAL A 10 -15.21 -15.27 19.12
CA VAL A 10 -15.14 -15.94 17.81
C VAL A 10 -14.90 -14.94 16.69
N ILE A 11 -15.62 -13.81 16.67
CA ILE A 11 -15.42 -12.74 15.67
C ILE A 11 -14.01 -12.16 15.75
N LYS A 12 -13.48 -11.92 16.95
CA LYS A 12 -12.10 -11.44 17.15
C LYS A 12 -11.07 -12.44 16.62
N LYS A 13 -11.28 -13.74 16.86
CA LYS A 13 -10.38 -14.81 16.38
C LYS A 13 -10.40 -14.91 14.86
N PHE A 14 -11.58 -14.85 14.24
CA PHE A 14 -11.73 -14.85 12.78
C PHE A 14 -11.09 -13.60 12.14
N LYS A 15 -11.32 -12.41 12.71
CA LYS A 15 -10.71 -11.17 12.23
C LYS A 15 -9.18 -11.23 12.28
N ARG A 16 -8.61 -11.74 13.38
CA ARG A 16 -7.15 -11.91 13.51
C ARG A 16 -6.58 -12.91 12.51
N PHE A 17 -7.29 -14.02 12.28
CA PHE A 17 -6.91 -14.99 11.25
C PHE A 17 -6.87 -14.37 9.84
N ASN A 18 -7.84 -13.53 9.51
CA ASN A 18 -7.85 -12.79 8.25
C ASN A 18 -6.70 -11.76 8.16
N GLU A 19 -6.41 -11.04 9.24
CA GLU A 19 -5.28 -10.11 9.31
C GLU A 19 -3.93 -10.80 9.05
N ASP A 20 -3.70 -11.95 9.69
CA ASP A 20 -2.48 -12.73 9.52
C ASP A 20 -2.36 -13.30 8.09
N SER A 21 -3.46 -13.75 7.51
CA SER A 21 -3.50 -14.28 6.14
C SER A 21 -3.22 -13.20 5.10
N ILE A 22 -3.82 -12.01 5.23
CA ILE A 22 -3.60 -10.88 4.31
C ILE A 22 -2.13 -10.40 4.40
N ASP A 23 -1.57 -10.31 5.60
CA ASP A 23 -0.15 -9.95 5.78
C ASP A 23 0.78 -10.98 5.14
N ALA A 24 0.46 -12.27 5.28
CA ALA A 24 1.22 -13.33 4.64
C ALA A 24 1.17 -13.23 3.10
N VAL A 25 0.02 -12.93 2.50
CA VAL A 25 -0.09 -12.71 1.04
C VAL A 25 0.80 -11.56 0.60
N CYS A 26 0.76 -10.42 1.29
CA CYS A 26 1.59 -9.27 0.93
C CYS A 26 3.11 -9.53 1.07
N GLU A 27 3.54 -10.36 2.02
CA GLU A 27 4.96 -10.67 2.22
C GLU A 27 5.47 -11.85 1.40
N LYS A 28 4.64 -12.88 1.19
CA LYS A 28 5.08 -14.18 0.65
C LYS A 28 4.64 -14.43 -0.79
N CYS A 29 3.60 -13.75 -1.27
CA CYS A 29 3.05 -13.98 -2.61
C CYS A 29 3.58 -13.00 -3.67
N ASP A 30 4.63 -12.23 -3.35
CA ASP A 30 5.37 -11.35 -4.26
C ASP A 30 4.51 -10.56 -5.27
N ILE A 31 3.41 -9.98 -4.81
CA ILE A 31 2.46 -9.20 -5.62
C ILE A 31 3.07 -7.92 -6.24
N TYR A 32 4.36 -7.69 -5.99
CA TYR A 32 5.15 -6.55 -6.40
C TYR A 32 6.39 -6.95 -7.22
N SER A 33 6.61 -8.25 -7.48
CA SER A 33 7.74 -8.78 -8.27
C SER A 33 7.89 -8.10 -9.62
N ASP A 34 6.77 -7.79 -10.25
CA ASP A 34 6.70 -7.30 -11.63
C ASP A 34 6.89 -5.78 -11.73
N LEU A 35 7.34 -5.12 -10.65
CA LEU A 35 7.67 -3.70 -10.67
C LEU A 35 9.09 -3.53 -11.23
N VAL A 36 9.15 -3.08 -12.47
CA VAL A 36 10.39 -2.72 -13.17
C VAL A 36 10.50 -1.20 -13.22
N LEU A 37 11.68 -0.68 -12.87
CA LEU A 37 12.02 0.73 -13.08
C LEU A 37 12.21 0.98 -14.57
N GLU A 38 11.41 1.87 -15.14
CA GLU A 38 11.43 2.19 -16.56
C GLU A 38 11.49 3.72 -16.73
N ALA A 39 12.34 4.21 -17.62
CA ALA A 39 12.35 5.63 -17.98
C ALA A 39 11.15 5.97 -18.87
N ALA A 40 10.50 7.11 -18.62
CA ALA A 40 9.40 7.60 -19.43
C ALA A 40 9.40 9.13 -19.50
N GLU A 41 8.46 9.68 -20.27
CA GLU A 41 8.20 11.12 -20.33
C GLU A 41 6.81 11.44 -19.77
N TYR A 42 6.72 12.52 -19.00
CA TYR A 42 5.47 13.05 -18.47
C TYR A 42 5.55 14.58 -18.47
N ASP A 43 4.60 15.24 -19.14
CA ASP A 43 4.54 16.70 -19.29
C ASP A 43 5.89 17.33 -19.73
N GLY A 44 6.55 16.73 -20.73
CA GLY A 44 7.83 17.21 -21.27
C GLY A 44 9.05 16.95 -20.37
N ARG A 45 8.91 16.14 -19.30
CA ARG A 45 9.98 15.82 -18.35
C ARG A 45 10.27 14.33 -18.32
N LYS A 46 11.55 13.97 -18.21
CA LYS A 46 11.96 12.59 -17.94
C LYS A 46 11.56 12.20 -16.52
N VAL A 47 10.93 11.04 -16.38
CA VAL A 47 10.49 10.46 -15.11
C VAL A 47 10.84 8.98 -15.04
N THR A 48 10.95 8.44 -13.83
CA THR A 48 11.10 7.00 -13.59
C THR A 48 9.75 6.42 -13.19
N LEU A 49 9.31 5.38 -13.90
CA LEU A 49 8.09 4.66 -13.58
C LEU A 49 8.30 3.69 -12.42
N ASN A 50 7.22 3.43 -11.68
CA ASN A 50 7.16 2.48 -10.56
C ASN A 50 8.10 2.82 -9.40
N ASP A 51 8.54 4.07 -9.32
CA ASP A 51 9.43 4.59 -8.28
C ASP A 51 8.70 5.65 -7.44
N PRO A 52 8.15 5.28 -6.27
CA PRO A 52 7.47 6.25 -5.42
C PRO A 52 8.43 7.28 -4.83
N PHE A 53 8.02 8.55 -4.86
CA PHE A 53 8.78 9.67 -4.32
C PHE A 53 7.91 10.50 -3.37
N ARG A 54 8.56 11.24 -2.47
CA ARG A 54 7.90 12.15 -1.54
C ARG A 54 7.47 13.42 -2.25
N LEU A 55 6.24 13.86 -2.01
CA LEU A 55 5.76 15.16 -2.48
C LEU A 55 6.19 16.27 -1.50
N PRO A 56 6.21 17.55 -1.96
CA PRO A 56 6.43 18.70 -1.09
C PRO A 56 5.50 18.69 0.13
N THR A 57 5.99 19.20 1.27
CA THR A 57 5.29 19.13 2.58
C THR A 57 3.91 19.79 2.58
N ASP A 58 3.67 20.77 1.71
CA ASP A 58 2.40 21.48 1.51
C ASP A 58 1.43 20.76 0.57
N SER A 59 1.81 19.60 0.03
CA SER A 59 0.97 18.81 -0.88
C SER A 59 -0.18 18.11 -0.16
N LYS A 60 -1.32 17.98 -0.84
CA LYS A 60 -2.51 17.25 -0.34
C LYS A 60 -2.26 15.75 -0.11
N ARG A 61 -1.16 15.20 -0.63
CA ARG A 61 -0.77 13.79 -0.56
C ARG A 61 0.70 13.71 -0.22
N LYS A 62 1.10 12.62 0.44
CA LYS A 62 2.47 12.44 0.93
C LYS A 62 3.43 11.95 -0.15
N PHE A 63 2.95 11.10 -1.04
CA PHE A 63 3.76 10.45 -2.06
C PHE A 63 3.15 10.58 -3.45
N GLY A 64 4.02 10.56 -4.45
CA GLY A 64 3.69 10.45 -5.86
C GLY A 64 4.40 9.27 -6.49
N VAL A 65 3.87 8.77 -7.60
CA VAL A 65 4.51 7.74 -8.42
C VAL A 65 4.00 7.85 -9.85
N TYR A 66 4.90 7.67 -10.81
CA TYR A 66 4.53 7.61 -12.22
C TYR A 66 4.32 6.16 -12.65
N VAL A 67 3.24 5.90 -13.38
CA VAL A 67 2.87 4.56 -13.85
C VAL A 67 2.17 4.63 -15.20
N LYS A 68 2.18 3.54 -15.97
CA LYS A 68 1.30 3.37 -17.13
C LYS A 68 -0.09 2.90 -16.67
N ASN A 69 -1.14 3.52 -17.19
CA ASN A 69 -2.50 3.02 -17.03
C ASN A 69 -2.82 1.93 -18.08
N GLU A 70 -4.05 1.39 -18.03
CA GLU A 70 -4.52 0.36 -18.97
C GLU A 70 -4.46 0.79 -20.44
N LYS A 71 -4.53 2.09 -20.72
CA LYS A 71 -4.44 2.65 -22.08
C LYS A 71 -2.99 2.91 -22.52
N GLY A 72 -2.00 2.57 -21.69
CA GLY A 72 -0.58 2.82 -21.95
C GLY A 72 -0.13 4.26 -21.64
N ASN A 73 -1.02 5.13 -21.16
CA ASN A 73 -0.66 6.52 -20.83
C ASN A 73 0.10 6.57 -19.51
N VAL A 74 1.16 7.38 -19.46
CA VAL A 74 1.85 7.71 -18.21
C VAL A 74 0.97 8.64 -17.38
N VAL A 75 0.68 8.24 -16.14
CA VAL A 75 -0.11 9.02 -15.19
C VAL A 75 0.64 9.19 -13.87
N LYS A 76 0.45 10.32 -13.20
CA LYS A 76 0.94 10.55 -11.84
C LYS A 76 -0.12 10.15 -10.82
N VAL A 77 0.13 9.08 -10.08
CA VAL A 77 -0.70 8.66 -8.95
C VAL A 77 -0.18 9.32 -7.68
N GLN A 78 -1.07 9.97 -6.93
CA GLN A 78 -0.74 10.56 -5.63
C GLN A 78 -1.44 9.77 -4.53
N PHE A 79 -0.71 9.47 -3.45
CA PHE A 79 -1.20 8.60 -2.38
C PHE A 79 -0.58 8.94 -1.03
N GLY A 80 -1.07 8.28 0.02
CA GLY A 80 -0.69 8.56 1.40
C GLY A 80 -1.34 9.84 1.94
N ASP A 81 -1.36 9.93 3.26
CA ASP A 81 -1.83 11.09 4.00
C ASP A 81 -0.61 11.93 4.45
N PRO A 82 -0.57 13.24 4.16
CA PRO A 82 0.58 14.09 4.48
C PRO A 82 0.86 14.18 5.99
N ASN A 83 -0.15 13.99 6.83
CA ASN A 83 -0.06 14.11 8.28
C ASN A 83 0.16 12.76 8.99
N MET A 84 0.19 11.66 8.24
CA MET A 84 0.33 10.31 8.82
C MET A 84 1.73 9.75 8.63
N GLU A 85 2.18 9.04 9.66
CA GLU A 85 3.40 8.24 9.63
C GLU A 85 3.10 6.79 9.25
N ILE A 86 3.98 6.18 8.46
CA ILE A 86 3.88 4.78 8.06
C ILE A 86 4.66 3.94 9.05
N LYS A 87 3.94 3.26 9.95
CA LYS A 87 4.51 2.42 11.01
C LYS A 87 4.62 0.95 10.57
N ARG A 88 5.27 0.71 9.43
CA ARG A 88 5.36 -0.65 8.83
C ARG A 88 6.33 -1.60 9.54
N ASP A 89 7.24 -1.04 10.34
CA ASP A 89 8.18 -1.82 11.17
C ASP A 89 7.50 -2.41 12.41
N ASP A 90 6.32 -1.89 12.79
CA ASP A 90 5.45 -2.51 13.80
C ASP A 90 4.55 -3.56 13.10
N PRO A 91 4.77 -4.88 13.32
CA PRO A 91 4.01 -5.92 12.62
C PRO A 91 2.52 -5.88 12.91
N ALA A 92 2.10 -5.44 14.10
CA ALA A 92 0.69 -5.34 14.47
C ALA A 92 0.02 -4.18 13.72
N ARG A 93 0.69 -3.02 13.64
CA ARG A 93 0.19 -1.88 12.85
C ARG A 93 0.14 -2.19 11.36
N ARG A 94 1.16 -2.88 10.84
CA ARG A 94 1.22 -3.32 9.44
C ARG A 94 0.08 -4.27 9.08
N LYS A 95 -0.11 -5.35 9.84
CA LYS A 95 -1.20 -6.32 9.67
C LYS A 95 -2.56 -5.64 9.68
N SER A 96 -2.79 -4.78 10.69
CA SER A 96 -4.05 -4.05 10.83
C SER A 96 -4.32 -3.07 9.68
N PHE A 97 -3.29 -2.38 9.17
CA PHE A 97 -3.43 -1.54 7.99
C PHE A 97 -3.85 -2.39 6.78
N ARG A 98 -3.08 -3.45 6.49
CA ARG A 98 -3.30 -4.29 5.31
C ARG A 98 -4.68 -4.92 5.26
N ALA A 99 -5.16 -5.43 6.39
CA ALA A 99 -6.48 -6.04 6.46
C ALA A 99 -7.61 -5.02 6.26
N ARG A 100 -7.48 -3.82 6.82
CA ARG A 100 -8.48 -2.75 6.63
C ARG A 100 -8.46 -2.17 5.21
N HIS A 101 -7.33 -2.25 4.52
CA HIS A 101 -7.14 -1.73 3.18
C HIS A 101 -7.24 -2.80 2.07
N GLY A 102 -7.44 -4.08 2.41
CA GLY A 102 -7.55 -5.17 1.44
C GLY A 102 -6.32 -5.27 0.53
N CYS A 103 -5.13 -5.37 1.15
CA CYS A 103 -3.85 -5.39 0.45
C CYS A 103 -3.48 -6.75 -0.16
N ASP A 104 -4.23 -7.80 0.15
CA ASP A 104 -4.22 -9.09 -0.53
C ASP A 104 -4.73 -8.98 -1.98
N ASN A 105 -5.61 -8.02 -2.26
CA ASN A 105 -6.02 -7.66 -3.61
C ASN A 105 -5.99 -6.13 -3.81
N PRO A 106 -4.80 -5.54 -3.96
CA PRO A 106 -4.63 -4.10 -3.93
C PRO A 106 -5.10 -3.39 -5.21
N GLY A 107 -5.48 -4.14 -6.25
CA GLY A 107 -5.92 -3.61 -7.54
C GLY A 107 -4.76 -3.18 -8.44
N PRO A 108 -5.03 -2.44 -9.53
CA PRO A 108 -4.01 -2.12 -10.52
C PRO A 108 -3.06 -0.98 -10.09
N LYS A 109 -1.86 -0.96 -10.67
CA LYS A 109 -0.79 0.01 -10.38
C LYS A 109 -1.21 1.47 -10.58
N TRP A 110 -2.18 1.79 -11.44
CA TRP A 110 -2.68 3.17 -11.62
C TRP A 110 -3.73 3.61 -10.57
N LYS A 111 -3.81 2.93 -9.42
CA LYS A 111 -4.69 3.29 -8.30
C LYS A 111 -3.88 3.53 -7.02
N ALA A 112 -4.31 4.51 -6.22
CA ALA A 112 -3.63 4.89 -4.98
C ALA A 112 -3.57 3.76 -3.93
N LYS A 113 -4.56 2.86 -3.91
CA LYS A 113 -4.60 1.70 -3.00
C LYS A 113 -3.39 0.77 -3.21
N TYR A 114 -3.02 0.51 -4.46
CA TYR A 114 -1.87 -0.31 -4.81
C TYR A 114 -0.59 0.20 -4.14
N TRP A 115 -0.32 1.48 -4.33
CA TRP A 115 0.86 2.13 -3.78
C TRP A 115 0.82 2.33 -2.28
N SER A 116 -0.37 2.49 -1.71
CA SER A 116 -0.54 2.54 -0.25
C SER A 116 -0.20 1.19 0.38
N CYS A 117 -0.64 0.08 -0.22
CA CYS A 117 -0.27 -1.27 0.21
C CYS A 117 1.23 -1.54 -0.01
N TYR A 118 1.78 -1.14 -1.16
CA TYR A 118 3.22 -1.25 -1.47
C TYR A 118 4.08 -0.53 -0.43
N GLN A 119 3.70 0.70 -0.06
CA GLN A 119 4.45 1.46 0.94
C GLN A 119 4.40 0.82 2.34
N TRP A 120 3.43 -0.05 2.62
CA TRP A 120 3.33 -0.81 3.87
C TRP A 120 3.96 -2.21 3.78
N ARG A 121 4.85 -2.49 2.80
CA ARG A 121 5.68 -3.71 2.74
C ARG A 121 6.78 -3.77 3.80
N ALA A 122 7.06 -4.96 4.37
CA ALA A 122 8.18 -5.10 5.29
C ALA A 122 9.53 -4.86 4.57
N GLY A 123 10.58 -4.59 5.35
CA GLY A 123 11.96 -4.66 4.85
C GLY A 123 12.42 -3.55 3.90
N SER A 124 11.55 -2.58 3.56
CA SER A 124 11.98 -1.35 2.90
C SER A 124 12.23 -0.28 3.96
N ARG A 125 13.28 0.55 3.81
CA ARG A 125 13.46 1.76 4.61
C ARG A 125 12.47 2.81 4.13
N VAL A 126 11.77 3.47 5.06
CA VAL A 126 10.95 4.63 4.66
C VAL A 126 11.96 5.69 4.29
N ASP A 127 12.18 5.90 3.00
CA ASP A 127 13.07 6.96 2.56
C ASP A 127 12.47 8.28 3.07
N ASN A 128 13.26 8.97 3.91
CA ASN A 128 12.88 10.21 4.58
C ASN A 128 12.82 11.37 3.59
#